data_AF-A0A1V5W0N2-F1
#
_entry.id   AF-A0A1V5W0N2-F1
#
_cell.length_a   1.000
_cell.length_b   1.000
_cell.length_c   1.000
_cell.angle_alpha   90.00
_cell.angle_beta   90.00
_cell.angle_gamma   90.00
#
_symmetry.space_group_name_H-M   'P 1'
#
loop_
_entity.id
_entity.type
_entity.pdbx_description
1 polymer ?
#
loop_
_entity_poly.entity_id
_entity_poly.type
_entity_poly.pdbx_seq_one_letter_code
_entity_poly.pdbx_strand_id
1 'polypeptide(L)'
;MTFLQVVTRTFGERGPLLARNQASLAALEDQDWEQTIVRDTVGRGCAWANANLATVPASAEYVWVLDDDDECANPGLLGALKPLRGAAVIVCRATHVRFGVLPHDEHWGAAPVLGDCGWSNLLVRGDVWEAHRGYLAECGVYEGDYRFAAHLWESVEPFAWLDLVAAHYPRVSAGARE
;
A
#
# COMPACT_ATOMS: atom_id res chain seq x y z
N MET A 1 10.09 -16.41 -7.92
CA MET A 1 9.79 -15.51 -6.78
C MET A 1 8.30 -15.28 -6.77
N THR A 2 7.71 -15.14 -5.58
CA THR A 2 6.32 -14.69 -5.41
C THR A 2 6.11 -13.37 -6.16
N PHE A 3 4.96 -13.17 -6.80
CA PHE A 3 4.69 -11.94 -7.53
C PHE A 3 4.43 -10.75 -6.61
N LEU A 4 3.58 -10.91 -5.59
CA LEU A 4 3.17 -9.81 -4.70
C LEU A 4 3.48 -10.09 -3.22
N GLN A 5 4.18 -9.18 -2.56
CA GLN A 5 4.28 -9.12 -1.11
C GLN A 5 3.31 -8.06 -0.61
N VAL A 6 2.35 -8.46 0.20
CA VAL A 6 1.45 -7.55 0.89
C VAL A 6 2.01 -7.26 2.27
N VAL A 7 2.41 -6.02 2.52
CA VAL A 7 2.88 -5.56 3.83
C VAL A 7 1.69 -5.00 4.60
N THR A 8 1.30 -5.67 5.68
CA THR A 8 0.19 -5.25 6.54
C THR A 8 0.73 -4.82 7.89
N ARG A 9 0.55 -3.54 8.20
CA ARG A 9 0.93 -2.95 9.47
C ARG A 9 -0.25 -3.06 10.42
N THR A 10 -0.01 -3.58 11.62
CA THR A 10 -1.05 -3.63 12.66
C THR A 10 -0.88 -2.48 13.63
N PHE A 11 -1.97 -2.02 14.24
CA PHE A 11 -1.92 -1.03 15.33
C PHE A 11 -2.57 -1.59 16.61
N GLY A 12 -1.77 -1.84 17.64
CA GLY A 12 -2.24 -2.48 18.87
C GLY A 12 -2.75 -3.91 18.62
N GLU A 13 -3.80 -4.30 19.34
CA GLU A 13 -4.45 -5.61 19.25
C GLU A 13 -5.78 -5.53 18.46
N ARG A 14 -5.72 -5.15 17.18
CA ARG A 14 -6.89 -5.09 16.26
C ARG A 14 -7.16 -6.42 15.55
N GLY A 15 -7.32 -7.49 16.32
CA GLY A 15 -7.53 -8.84 15.80
C GLY A 15 -8.65 -8.96 14.74
N PRO A 16 -9.85 -8.38 14.99
CA PRO A 16 -10.95 -8.42 14.02
C PRO A 16 -10.67 -7.67 12.72
N LEU A 17 -9.96 -6.53 12.75
CA LEU A 17 -9.59 -5.78 11.55
C LEU A 17 -8.64 -6.59 10.68
N LEU A 18 -7.55 -7.07 11.29
CA LEU A 18 -6.57 -7.90 10.59
C LEU A 18 -7.22 -9.16 9.98
N ALA A 19 -8.16 -9.80 10.69
CA ALA A 19 -8.87 -10.95 10.16
C ALA A 19 -9.70 -10.61 8.90
N ARG A 20 -10.30 -9.42 8.81
CA ARG A 20 -11.03 -8.96 7.62
C ARG A 20 -10.09 -8.65 6.47
N ASN A 21 -8.99 -7.95 6.75
CA ASN A 21 -7.92 -7.71 5.78
C ASN A 21 -7.43 -9.04 5.18
N GLN A 22 -7.09 -10.02 6.03
CA GLN A 22 -6.63 -11.34 5.60
C GLN A 22 -7.70 -12.11 4.82
N ALA A 23 -8.97 -12.03 5.21
CA ALA A 23 -10.05 -12.65 4.47
C ALA A 23 -10.21 -12.05 3.06
N SER A 24 -10.04 -10.73 2.91
CA SER A 24 -10.08 -10.07 1.60
C SER A 24 -8.93 -10.51 0.68
N LEU A 25 -7.73 -10.71 1.24
CA LEU A 25 -6.57 -11.22 0.51
C LEU A 25 -6.71 -12.71 0.15
N ALA A 26 -7.25 -13.52 1.07
CA ALA A 26 -7.52 -14.93 0.82
C ALA A 26 -8.55 -15.15 -0.31
N ALA A 27 -9.38 -14.16 -0.60
CA ALA A 27 -10.34 -14.18 -1.70
C ALA A 27 -9.75 -13.86 -3.09
N LEU A 28 -8.45 -13.52 -3.18
CA LEU A 28 -7.76 -13.32 -4.46
C LEU A 28 -7.82 -14.59 -5.32
N GLU A 29 -8.11 -14.44 -6.60
CA GLU A 29 -8.24 -15.56 -7.53
C GLU A 29 -6.88 -16.22 -7.84
N ASP A 30 -5.82 -15.42 -7.83
CA ASP A 30 -4.44 -15.86 -8.02
C ASP A 30 -3.72 -15.85 -6.66
N GLN A 31 -3.02 -16.93 -6.35
CA GLN A 31 -2.36 -17.17 -5.06
C GLN A 31 -0.85 -16.89 -5.10
N ASP A 32 -0.35 -16.24 -6.15
CA ASP A 32 1.04 -15.81 -6.32
C ASP A 32 1.37 -14.57 -5.46
N TRP A 33 1.03 -14.64 -4.18
CA TRP A 33 1.27 -13.59 -3.20
C TRP A 33 1.62 -14.16 -1.83
N GLU A 34 2.23 -13.32 -1.00
CA GLU A 34 2.51 -13.57 0.40
C GLU A 34 2.22 -12.32 1.24
N GLN A 35 1.99 -12.49 2.54
CA GLN A 35 1.76 -11.36 3.44
C GLN A 35 2.84 -11.28 4.53
N THR A 36 3.40 -10.09 4.68
CA THR A 36 4.32 -9.73 5.76
C THR A 36 3.58 -8.89 6.79
N ILE A 37 3.43 -9.40 8.01
CA ILE A 37 2.78 -8.68 9.11
C ILE A 37 3.82 -7.90 9.92
N VAL A 38 3.66 -6.58 9.96
CA VAL A 38 4.45 -5.69 10.82
C VAL A 38 3.64 -5.38 12.07
N ARG A 39 4.03 -6.02 13.19
CA ARG A 39 3.26 -5.94 14.44
C ARG A 39 3.66 -4.75 15.30
N ASP A 40 2.67 -3.92 15.64
CA ASP A 40 2.78 -2.93 16.72
C ASP A 40 1.88 -3.28 17.90
N THR A 41 2.40 -4.05 18.86
CA THR A 41 1.58 -4.49 20.01
C THR A 41 1.32 -3.40 21.06
N VAL A 42 1.96 -2.23 20.95
CA VAL A 42 1.84 -1.15 21.95
C VAL A 42 1.06 0.07 21.42
N GLY A 43 0.91 0.19 20.11
CA GLY A 43 0.18 1.29 19.47
C GLY A 43 1.00 2.58 19.44
N ARG A 44 2.20 2.53 18.83
CA ARG A 44 3.12 3.65 18.61
C ARG A 44 2.59 4.70 17.63
N GLY A 45 1.63 4.33 16.78
CA GLY A 45 0.88 5.25 15.92
C GLY A 45 1.45 5.40 14.50
N CYS A 46 0.75 6.21 13.70
CA CYS A 46 0.98 6.35 12.26
C CYS A 46 2.41 6.80 11.91
N ALA A 47 2.95 7.79 12.64
CA ALA A 47 4.32 8.27 12.42
C ALA A 47 5.36 7.14 12.55
N TRP A 48 5.25 6.32 13.59
CA TRP A 48 6.11 5.15 13.75
C TRP A 48 5.86 4.12 12.65
N ALA A 49 4.59 3.83 12.34
CA ALA A 49 4.22 2.83 11.34
C ALA A 49 4.76 3.18 9.93
N ASN A 50 4.75 4.47 9.56
CA ASN A 50 5.32 4.95 8.31
C ASN A 50 6.85 4.82 8.30
N ALA A 51 7.54 5.31 9.35
CA ALA A 51 8.99 5.20 9.45
C ALA A 51 9.49 3.74 9.49
N ASN A 52 8.72 2.86 10.14
CA ASN A 52 9.09 1.46 10.31
C ASN A 52 9.02 0.65 9.01
N LEU A 53 8.35 1.13 7.96
CA LEU A 53 8.38 0.47 6.66
C LEU A 53 9.82 0.39 6.09
N ALA A 54 10.72 1.30 6.50
CA ALA A 54 12.14 1.25 6.12
C ALA A 54 12.84 -0.06 6.51
N THR A 55 12.33 -0.76 7.53
CA THR A 55 12.92 -2.01 8.04
C THR A 55 12.37 -3.25 7.34
N VAL A 56 11.38 -3.12 6.45
CA VAL A 56 10.73 -4.25 5.78
C VAL A 56 11.45 -4.52 4.47
N PRO A 57 12.14 -5.66 4.30
CA PRO A 57 12.73 -6.00 3.03
C PRO A 57 11.66 -6.49 2.04
N ALA A 58 11.92 -6.27 0.75
CA ALA A 58 11.17 -6.89 -0.33
C ALA A 58 11.45 -8.39 -0.39
N SER A 59 10.41 -9.21 -0.45
CA SER A 59 10.48 -10.66 -0.61
C SER A 59 9.82 -11.18 -1.90
N ALA A 60 9.13 -10.29 -2.62
CA ALA A 60 8.44 -10.58 -3.87
C ALA A 60 8.84 -9.58 -4.97
N GLU A 61 8.31 -9.79 -6.18
CA GLU A 61 8.56 -8.91 -7.33
C GLU A 61 7.94 -7.53 -7.19
N TYR A 62 6.81 -7.41 -6.50
CA TYR A 62 6.19 -6.15 -6.11
C TYR A 62 5.84 -6.15 -4.62
N VAL A 63 5.93 -4.99 -3.99
CA VAL A 63 5.54 -4.71 -2.62
C VAL A 63 4.31 -3.81 -2.65
N TRP A 64 3.28 -4.17 -1.89
CA TRP A 64 2.05 -3.40 -1.72
C TRP A 64 1.73 -3.27 -0.24
N VAL A 65 1.50 -2.04 0.22
CA VAL A 65 1.15 -1.79 1.63
C VAL A 65 -0.37 -1.71 1.74
N LEU A 66 -0.95 -2.55 2.60
CA LEU A 66 -2.38 -2.61 2.89
C LEU A 66 -2.56 -2.74 4.41
N ASP A 67 -3.03 -1.67 5.05
CA ASP A 67 -3.13 -1.60 6.51
C ASP A 67 -4.17 -2.57 7.10
N ASP A 68 -4.03 -2.86 8.39
CA ASP A 68 -4.86 -3.87 9.07
C ASP A 68 -6.36 -3.57 9.04
N ASP A 69 -6.74 -2.31 8.84
CA ASP A 69 -8.11 -1.81 8.76
C ASP A 69 -8.62 -1.56 7.34
N ASP A 70 -7.81 -1.88 6.33
CA ASP A 70 -8.17 -1.81 4.91
C ASP A 70 -8.39 -3.21 4.31
N GLU A 71 -9.08 -3.26 3.17
CA GLU A 71 -9.46 -4.50 2.48
C GLU A 71 -9.00 -4.46 1.02
N CYS A 72 -8.56 -5.61 0.49
CA CYS A 72 -8.40 -5.76 -0.95
C CYS A 72 -9.78 -5.80 -1.61
N ALA A 73 -10.02 -4.89 -2.55
CA ALA A 73 -11.34 -4.68 -3.14
C ALA A 73 -11.61 -5.53 -4.38
N ASN A 74 -10.59 -6.15 -4.98
CA ASN A 74 -10.71 -6.83 -6.26
C ASN A 74 -10.04 -8.21 -6.27
N PRO A 75 -10.81 -9.32 -6.31
CA PRO A 75 -10.28 -10.68 -6.41
C PRO A 75 -9.35 -10.93 -7.61
N GLY A 76 -9.56 -10.22 -8.72
CA GLY A 76 -8.77 -10.32 -9.95
C GLY A 76 -7.51 -9.44 -10.00
N LEU A 77 -7.15 -8.79 -8.88
CA LEU A 77 -6.05 -7.81 -8.80
C LEU A 77 -4.75 -8.32 -9.43
N LEU A 78 -4.27 -9.51 -9.05
CA LEU A 78 -3.01 -10.06 -9.55
C LEU A 78 -3.03 -10.32 -11.07
N GLY A 79 -4.16 -10.82 -11.60
CA GLY A 79 -4.33 -11.03 -13.04
C GLY A 79 -4.22 -9.72 -13.83
N ALA A 80 -4.72 -8.61 -13.25
CA ALA A 80 -4.63 -7.28 -13.85
C ALA A 80 -3.24 -6.63 -13.70
N LEU A 81 -2.49 -6.97 -12.64
CA LEU A 81 -1.14 -6.45 -12.40
C LEU A 81 -0.06 -7.12 -13.24
N LYS A 82 -0.14 -8.44 -13.46
CA LYS A 82 0.89 -9.22 -14.16
C LYS A 82 1.24 -8.71 -15.57
N PRO A 83 0.31 -8.17 -16.38
CA PRO A 83 0.65 -7.53 -17.64
C PRO A 83 1.52 -6.27 -17.52
N LEU A 84 1.55 -5.62 -16.35
CA LEU A 84 2.30 -4.39 -16.08
C LEU A 84 3.69 -4.65 -15.47
N ARG A 85 4.12 -5.92 -15.43
CA ARG A 85 5.46 -6.32 -14.99
C ARG A 85 6.53 -5.48 -15.68
N GLY A 86 7.50 -5.03 -14.90
CA GLY A 86 8.61 -4.19 -15.35
C GLY A 86 8.42 -2.70 -15.01
N ALA A 87 7.19 -2.24 -14.75
CA ALA A 87 6.98 -0.91 -14.19
C ALA A 87 7.67 -0.78 -12.82
N ALA A 88 8.35 0.33 -12.58
CA ALA A 88 8.97 0.63 -11.29
C ALA A 88 7.90 0.82 -10.20
N VAL A 89 6.80 1.47 -10.58
CA VAL A 89 5.62 1.68 -9.74
C VAL A 89 4.37 1.43 -10.58
N ILE A 90 3.41 0.68 -10.03
CA ILE A 90 2.07 0.55 -10.59
C ILE A 90 1.12 1.31 -9.66
N VAL A 91 0.41 2.30 -10.21
CA VAL A 91 -0.59 3.08 -9.50
C VAL A 91 -1.96 2.47 -9.73
N CYS A 92 -2.65 2.14 -8.65
CA CYS A 92 -4.03 1.64 -8.65
C CYS A 92 -4.98 2.63 -7.96
N ARG A 93 -6.28 2.47 -8.21
CA ARG A 93 -7.30 3.21 -7.46
C ARG A 93 -7.53 2.58 -6.09
N ALA A 94 -8.00 3.38 -5.15
CA ALA A 94 -8.52 2.93 -3.87
C ALA A 94 -9.81 3.68 -3.55
N THR A 95 -10.74 3.06 -2.83
CA THR A 95 -11.97 3.72 -2.37
C THR A 95 -11.84 4.08 -0.89
N HIS A 96 -12.11 5.33 -0.54
CA HIS A 96 -12.08 5.83 0.82
C HIS A 96 -13.47 6.33 1.21
N VAL A 97 -14.03 5.93 2.37
CA VAL A 97 -15.43 6.27 2.71
C VAL A 97 -15.75 7.76 2.67
N ARG A 98 -14.77 8.58 3.09
CA ARG A 98 -14.87 10.04 3.12
C ARG A 98 -14.53 10.73 1.81
N PHE A 99 -13.58 10.21 1.03
CA PHE A 99 -12.97 10.92 -0.09
C PHE A 99 -13.32 10.32 -1.46
N GLY A 100 -14.07 9.22 -1.50
CA GLY A 100 -14.42 8.58 -2.76
C GLY A 100 -13.25 7.81 -3.35
N VAL A 101 -13.10 7.84 -4.67
CA VAL A 101 -12.04 7.12 -5.38
C VAL A 101 -10.77 7.99 -5.43
N LEU A 102 -9.64 7.44 -4.98
CA LEU A 102 -8.33 8.08 -4.97
C LEU A 102 -7.33 7.30 -5.85
N PRO A 103 -6.41 7.96 -6.57
CA PRO A 103 -6.42 9.40 -6.85
C PRO A 103 -7.70 9.82 -7.59
N HIS A 104 -8.08 11.09 -7.53
CA HIS A 104 -9.20 11.60 -8.32
C HIS A 104 -8.83 11.63 -9.82
N ASP A 105 -9.84 11.62 -10.70
CA ASP A 105 -9.63 11.60 -12.16
C ASP A 105 -8.79 12.78 -12.68
N GLU A 106 -8.92 13.94 -12.05
CA GLU A 106 -8.13 15.14 -12.38
C GLU A 106 -6.63 15.00 -12.09
N HIS A 107 -6.23 14.05 -11.24
CA HIS A 107 -4.83 13.76 -10.90
C HIS A 107 -4.36 12.39 -11.42
N TRP A 108 -5.21 11.65 -12.12
CA TRP A 108 -4.83 10.37 -12.72
C TRP A 108 -3.81 10.56 -13.84
N GLY A 109 -2.71 9.81 -13.82
CA GLY A 109 -1.62 9.99 -14.79
C GLY A 109 -0.61 11.08 -14.40
N ALA A 110 -0.76 11.74 -13.26
CA ALA A 110 0.05 12.89 -12.85
C ALA A 110 0.88 12.64 -11.58
N ALA A 111 1.66 13.65 -11.18
CA ALA A 111 2.40 13.62 -9.93
C ALA A 111 1.44 13.46 -8.73
N PRO A 112 1.85 12.76 -7.66
CA PRO A 112 1.04 12.62 -6.45
C PRO A 112 0.62 13.96 -5.85
N VAL A 113 -0.61 14.04 -5.34
CA VAL A 113 -1.16 15.23 -4.66
C VAL A 113 -1.43 14.88 -3.20
N LEU A 114 -1.02 15.75 -2.29
CA LEU A 114 -1.20 15.55 -0.85
C LEU A 114 -2.69 15.38 -0.52
N GLY A 115 -3.03 14.25 0.11
CA GLY A 115 -4.41 13.89 0.45
C GLY A 115 -5.18 13.18 -0.66
N ASP A 116 -4.57 12.97 -1.83
CA ASP A 116 -5.15 12.27 -2.97
C ASP A 116 -4.38 10.99 -3.35
N CYS A 117 -3.64 10.45 -2.39
CA CYS A 117 -2.97 9.16 -2.48
C CYS A 117 -2.83 8.57 -1.08
N GLY A 118 -2.81 7.25 -1.00
CA GLY A 118 -2.45 6.49 0.18
C GLY A 118 -1.50 5.36 -0.16
N TRP A 119 -1.04 4.65 0.86
CA TRP A 119 -0.14 3.51 0.72
C TRP A 119 -0.63 2.46 -0.29
N SER A 120 -1.92 2.13 -0.25
CA SER A 120 -2.48 1.08 -1.13
C SER A 120 -2.74 1.53 -2.56
N ASN A 121 -2.48 2.81 -2.90
CA ASN A 121 -2.48 3.24 -4.30
C ASN A 121 -1.21 2.81 -5.04
N LEU A 122 -0.14 2.42 -4.36
CA LEU A 122 1.16 2.15 -4.97
C LEU A 122 1.57 0.69 -4.80
N LEU A 123 1.91 0.06 -5.92
CA LEU A 123 2.66 -1.21 -5.92
C LEU A 123 4.06 -0.93 -6.45
N VAL A 124 5.06 -1.13 -5.62
CA VAL A 124 6.45 -0.76 -5.90
C VAL A 124 7.22 -2.02 -6.24
N ARG A 125 7.97 -2.01 -7.35
CA ARG A 125 8.81 -3.16 -7.73
C ARG A 125 9.82 -3.46 -6.62
N GLY A 126 10.08 -4.72 -6.31
CA GLY A 126 10.84 -5.13 -5.12
C GLY A 126 12.27 -4.58 -5.06
N ASP A 127 12.95 -4.49 -6.20
CA ASP A 127 14.27 -3.86 -6.30
C ASP A 127 14.23 -2.33 -6.07
N VAL A 128 13.19 -1.67 -6.57
CA VAL A 128 12.92 -0.25 -6.32
C VAL A 128 12.59 -0.03 -4.85
N TRP A 129 11.79 -0.91 -4.25
CA TRP A 129 11.53 -0.88 -2.81
C TRP A 129 12.83 -0.98 -2.03
N GLU A 130 13.72 -1.94 -2.32
CA GLU A 130 15.00 -2.06 -1.63
C GLU A 130 15.89 -0.82 -1.77
N ALA A 131 15.97 -0.24 -2.97
CA ALA A 131 16.79 0.94 -3.21
C ALA A 131 16.25 2.19 -2.50
N HIS A 132 14.93 2.30 -2.31
CA HIS A 132 14.28 3.51 -1.80
C HIS A 132 13.73 3.38 -0.37
N ARG A 133 13.63 2.18 0.21
CA ARG A 133 13.05 1.99 1.56
C ARG A 133 13.84 2.72 2.65
N GLY A 134 15.10 3.05 2.44
CA GLY A 134 15.86 3.91 3.35
C GLY A 134 15.19 5.28 3.57
N TYR A 135 14.57 5.86 2.54
CA TYR A 135 13.85 7.13 2.61
C TYR A 135 12.57 7.05 3.46
N LEU A 136 11.98 5.86 3.62
CA LEU A 136 10.79 5.68 4.47
C LEU A 136 11.05 6.09 5.93
N ALA A 137 12.29 6.03 6.41
CA ALA A 137 12.66 6.50 7.74
C ALA A 137 12.40 8.01 7.95
N GLU A 138 12.38 8.79 6.86
CA GLU A 138 12.06 10.22 6.84
C GLU A 138 10.55 10.49 6.70
N CYS A 139 9.77 9.45 6.42
CA CYS A 139 8.32 9.53 6.22
C CYS A 139 7.52 9.36 7.53
N GLY A 140 8.16 9.56 8.70
CA GLY A 140 7.56 9.44 10.03
C GLY A 140 6.57 10.55 10.41
N VAL A 141 5.66 10.89 9.50
CA VAL A 141 4.62 11.92 9.63
C VAL A 141 3.29 11.35 9.16
N TYR A 142 2.18 12.08 9.32
CA TYR A 142 0.86 11.58 8.90
C TYR A 142 0.80 11.35 7.39
N GLU A 143 1.32 12.29 6.61
CA GLU A 143 1.39 12.27 5.15
C GLU A 143 2.58 11.47 4.56
N GLY A 144 3.04 10.45 5.29
CA GLY A 144 4.22 9.67 4.91
C GLY A 144 4.08 8.92 3.58
N ASP A 145 2.86 8.50 3.25
CA ASP A 145 2.49 7.91 1.96
C ASP A 145 2.72 8.89 0.81
N TYR A 146 2.21 10.11 0.92
CA TYR A 146 2.42 11.18 -0.05
C TYR A 146 3.91 11.47 -0.24
N ARG A 147 4.68 11.60 0.85
CA ARG A 147 6.12 11.87 0.75
C ARG A 147 6.86 10.78 0.00
N PHE A 148 6.55 9.52 0.28
CA PHE A 148 7.16 8.41 -0.44
C PHE A 148 6.71 8.35 -1.90
N ALA A 149 5.43 8.59 -2.18
CA ALA A 149 4.90 8.67 -3.54
C ALA A 149 5.62 9.73 -4.37
N ALA A 150 5.75 10.95 -3.82
CA ALA A 150 6.44 12.06 -4.47
C ALA A 150 7.92 11.75 -4.69
N HIS A 151 8.60 11.16 -3.70
CA HIS A 151 9.98 10.72 -3.83
C HIS A 151 10.17 9.72 -4.97
N LEU A 152 9.31 8.71 -5.08
CA LEU A 152 9.35 7.74 -6.17
C LEU A 152 9.09 8.42 -7.51
N TRP A 153 8.09 9.32 -7.59
CA TRP A 153 7.77 10.05 -8.81
C TRP A 153 8.96 10.84 -9.36
N GLU A 154 9.76 11.46 -8.49
CA GLU A 154 10.95 12.22 -8.88
C GLU A 154 12.17 11.35 -9.20
N SER A 155 12.17 10.09 -8.74
CA SER A 155 13.40 9.28 -8.71
C SER A 155 13.38 8.06 -9.62
N VAL A 156 12.21 7.55 -10.03
CA VAL A 156 12.11 6.28 -10.74
C VAL A 156 11.14 6.32 -11.92
N GLU A 157 11.45 5.50 -12.93
CA GLU A 157 10.59 5.26 -14.09
C GLU A 157 10.73 3.79 -14.54
N PRO A 158 9.73 3.24 -15.28
CA PRO A 158 8.47 3.86 -15.64
C PRO A 158 7.37 3.64 -14.59
N PHE A 159 6.44 4.58 -14.51
CA PHE A 159 5.16 4.40 -13.83
C PHE A 159 4.15 3.75 -14.78
N ALA A 160 3.34 2.83 -14.26
CA ALA A 160 2.18 2.29 -14.93
C ALA A 160 0.91 2.65 -14.16
N TRP A 161 -0.20 2.81 -14.87
CA TRP A 161 -1.49 3.22 -14.30
C TRP A 161 -2.52 2.13 -14.59
N LEU A 162 -3.05 1.52 -13.53
CA LEU A 162 -4.06 0.48 -13.60
C LEU A 162 -5.37 1.03 -13.06
N ASP A 163 -6.32 1.33 -13.95
CA ASP A 163 -7.63 1.89 -13.57
C ASP A 163 -8.55 0.80 -12.99
N LEU A 164 -8.17 0.34 -11.81
CA LEU A 164 -8.81 -0.72 -11.04
C LEU A 164 -8.74 -0.34 -9.57
N VAL A 165 -9.86 -0.50 -8.86
CA VAL A 165 -9.92 -0.29 -7.41
C VAL A 165 -9.29 -1.50 -6.73
N ALA A 166 -8.05 -1.33 -6.24
CA ALA A 166 -7.28 -2.39 -5.58
C ALA A 166 -7.61 -2.49 -4.08
N ALA A 167 -7.88 -1.36 -3.42
CA ALA A 167 -8.16 -1.29 -1.99
C ALA A 167 -9.47 -0.56 -1.65
N HIS A 168 -10.02 -0.90 -0.50
CA HIS A 168 -11.11 -0.21 0.15
C HIS A 168 -10.69 0.19 1.57
N TYR A 169 -10.86 1.46 1.91
CA TYR A 169 -10.59 2.04 3.22
C TYR A 169 -11.94 2.27 3.91
N PRO A 170 -12.44 1.31 4.72
CA PRO A 170 -13.78 1.32 5.28
C PRO A 170 -13.94 2.31 6.44
N ARG A 171 -12.86 2.95 6.91
CA ARG A 171 -12.89 3.92 8.00
C ARG A 171 -11.67 4.83 8.01
N VAL A 172 -11.79 5.97 8.68
CA VAL A 172 -10.63 6.77 9.10
C VAL A 172 -10.30 6.39 10.53
N SER A 173 -9.24 5.60 10.73
CA SER A 173 -8.86 5.18 12.09
C SER A 173 -8.00 6.20 12.83
N ALA A 174 -7.24 7.04 12.12
CA ALA A 174 -6.34 8.05 12.72
C ALA A 174 -5.44 7.53 13.87
N GLY A 175 -5.09 6.23 13.86
CA GLY A 175 -4.33 5.60 14.95
C GLY A 175 -5.10 5.41 16.26
N ALA A 176 -6.43 5.29 16.24
CA ALA A 176 -7.24 4.99 17.43
C ALA A 176 -7.35 3.48 17.71
N ARG A 177 -7.52 3.07 18.98
CA ARG A 177 -7.87 1.67 19.31
C ARG A 177 -9.32 1.37 18.88
N GLU A 178 -9.64 0.09 18.68
CA GLU A 178 -11.04 -0.37 18.56
C GLU A 178 -11.79 -0.28 19.90
#